data_AF-A0A7V4I8Q6-F1
#
_entry.id   AF-A0A7V4I8Q6-F1
#
_cell.length_a   1.000
_cell.length_b   1.000
_cell.length_c   1.000
_cell.angle_alpha   90.00
_cell.angle_beta   90.00
_cell.angle_gamma   90.00
#
_symmetry.space_group_name_H-M   'P 1'
#
loop_
_entity.id
_entity.type
_entity.pdbx_description
1 polymer ?
#
loop_
_entity_poly.entity_id
_entity_poly.type
_entity_poly.pdbx_seq_one_letter_code
_entity_poly.pdbx_strand_id
1 'polypeptide(L)' 'MEQFKHLDAKTIELAGIAASIAGGCRPCLDYHFKKALEVGCTIEQAEEAIELGKMIKQRPIKDIYELAEKLIKQHKNNEL' A
#
# COMPACT_ATOMS: atom_id res chain seq x y z
N MET A 1 -23.03 2.63 6.22
CA MET A 1 -21.83 3.04 6.97
C MET A 1 -21.74 4.53 6.88
N GLU A 2 -21.80 5.23 8.01
CA GLU A 2 -21.50 6.67 8.03
C GLU A 2 -20.08 6.88 7.54
N GLN A 3 -19.96 7.66 6.47
CA GLN A 3 -18.70 8.03 5.86
C GLN A 3 -17.93 8.94 6.83
N PHE A 4 -16.60 8.84 6.85
CA PHE A 4 -15.73 9.61 7.74
C PHE A 4 -16.15 11.08 7.79
N LYS A 5 -16.36 11.63 9.01
CA LYS A 5 -16.89 12.99 9.23
C LYS A 5 -16.06 14.11 8.58
N HIS A 6 -14.77 13.88 8.39
CA HIS A 6 -13.79 14.90 7.99
C HIS A 6 -13.05 14.57 6.69
N LEU A 7 -13.35 13.44 6.04
CA LEU A 7 -12.76 13.06 4.77
C LEU A 7 -13.85 12.97 3.71
N ASP A 8 -13.63 13.59 2.56
CA ASP A 8 -14.53 13.42 1.43
C ASP A 8 -14.40 12.02 0.81
N ALA A 9 -15.39 11.65 0.02
CA ALA A 9 -15.47 10.34 -0.61
C ALA A 9 -14.26 10.02 -1.47
N LYS A 10 -13.75 11.00 -2.24
CA LYS A 10 -12.60 10.79 -3.13
C LYS A 10 -11.34 10.48 -2.32
N THR A 11 -11.09 11.23 -1.26
CA THR A 11 -9.95 11.04 -0.35
C THR A 11 -9.97 9.66 0.27
N ILE A 12 -11.13 9.19 0.71
CA ILE A 12 -11.30 7.86 1.30
C ILE A 12 -10.94 6.76 0.29
N GLU A 13 -11.47 6.83 -0.93
CA GLU A 13 -11.24 5.78 -1.91
C GLU A 13 -9.80 5.79 -2.46
N LEU A 14 -9.20 6.96 -2.68
CA LEU A 14 -7.79 7.05 -3.07
C LEU A 14 -6.86 6.51 -1.97
N ALA A 15 -7.12 6.84 -0.71
CA ALA A 15 -6.40 6.26 0.42
C ALA A 15 -6.61 4.74 0.50
N GLY A 16 -7.82 4.27 0.23
CA GLY A 16 -8.17 2.85 0.13
C GLY A 16 -7.38 2.11 -0.95
N ILE A 17 -7.23 2.70 -2.14
CA ILE A 17 -6.40 2.15 -3.24
C ILE A 17 -4.94 2.04 -2.78
N ALA A 18 -4.36 3.13 -2.27
CA ALA A 18 -2.96 3.15 -1.83
C ALA A 18 -2.69 2.11 -0.72
N ALA A 19 -3.58 2.05 0.29
CA ALA A 19 -3.50 1.09 1.38
C ALA A 19 -3.65 -0.36 0.89
N SER A 20 -4.52 -0.61 -0.09
CA SER A 20 -4.71 -1.93 -0.67
C SER A 20 -3.47 -2.43 -1.41
N ILE A 21 -2.79 -1.56 -2.17
CA ILE A 21 -1.52 -1.89 -2.83
C ILE A 21 -0.42 -2.13 -1.80
N ALA A 22 -0.28 -1.23 -0.83
CA ALA A 22 0.72 -1.32 0.23
C ALA A 22 0.58 -2.61 1.05
N GLY A 23 -0.65 -2.96 1.43
CA GLY A 23 -0.98 -4.17 2.19
C GLY A 23 -1.16 -5.43 1.34
N GLY A 24 -1.17 -5.33 0.01
CA GLY A 24 -1.36 -6.48 -0.88
C GLY A 24 -2.78 -7.09 -0.86
N CYS A 25 -3.82 -6.33 -0.50
CA CYS A 25 -5.19 -6.82 -0.44
C CYS A 25 -5.88 -6.71 -1.82
N ARG A 26 -5.95 -7.83 -2.56
CA ARG A 26 -6.60 -7.91 -3.87
C ARG A 26 -8.10 -7.53 -3.86
N PRO A 27 -8.96 -8.09 -2.99
CA PRO A 27 -10.37 -7.73 -2.99
C PRO A 27 -10.61 -6.28 -2.56
N CYS A 28 -9.77 -5.74 -1.66
CA CYS A 28 -9.86 -4.34 -1.25
C CYS A 28 -9.52 -3.41 -2.42
N LEU A 29 -8.49 -3.75 -3.22
CA LEU A 29 -8.11 -2.96 -4.39
C LEU A 29 -9.25 -2.89 -5.41
N ASP A 30 -9.89 -4.03 -5.71
CA ASP A 30 -11.03 -4.07 -6.64
C ASP A 30 -12.18 -3.19 -6.17
N TYR A 31 -12.54 -3.31 -4.88
CA TYR A 31 -13.60 -2.51 -4.26
C TYR A 31 -13.29 -1.01 -4.31
N HIS A 32 -12.14 -0.59 -3.79
CA HIS A 32 -11.78 0.83 -3.69
C HIS A 32 -11.55 1.45 -5.06
N PHE A 33 -10.98 0.72 -6.02
CA PHE A 33 -10.82 1.21 -7.39
C PHE A 33 -12.17 1.47 -8.05
N LYS A 34 -13.10 0.50 -7.99
CA LYS A 34 -14.45 0.68 -8.51
C LYS A 34 -15.16 1.85 -7.83
N LYS A 35 -15.06 1.93 -6.50
CA LYS A 35 -15.73 2.98 -5.72
C LYS A 35 -15.15 4.37 -6.00
N ALA A 36 -13.84 4.50 -6.18
CA ALA A 36 -13.18 5.73 -6.57
C ALA A 36 -13.77 6.31 -7.87
N LEU A 37 -14.00 5.46 -8.88
CA LEU A 37 -14.63 5.89 -10.14
C LEU A 37 -16.09 6.30 -9.94
N GLU A 38 -16.86 5.56 -9.13
CA GLU A 38 -18.25 5.91 -8.79
C GLU A 38 -18.37 7.28 -8.11
N VAL A 39 -17.39 7.65 -7.27
CA VAL A 39 -17.37 8.95 -6.57
C VAL A 39 -16.66 10.05 -7.38
N GLY A 40 -16.29 9.75 -8.63
CA GLY A 40 -15.80 10.71 -9.61
C GLY A 40 -14.29 11.01 -9.54
N CYS A 41 -13.48 10.13 -8.95
CA CYS A 41 -12.03 10.21 -9.14
C CYS A 41 -11.67 9.99 -10.60
N THR A 42 -10.65 10.70 -11.09
CA THR A 42 -10.11 10.45 -12.43
C THR A 42 -9.17 9.24 -12.42
N ILE A 43 -8.86 8.71 -13.61
CA ILE A 43 -7.91 7.61 -13.74
C ILE A 43 -6.52 8.05 -13.27
N GLU A 44 -6.11 9.28 -13.57
CA GLU A 44 -4.82 9.85 -13.16
C GLU A 44 -4.70 9.91 -11.64
N GLN A 45 -5.77 10.27 -10.92
CA GLN A 45 -5.78 10.25 -9.45
C GLN A 45 -5.61 8.82 -8.90
N ALA A 46 -6.24 7.82 -9.54
CA ALA A 46 -6.08 6.43 -9.15
C ALA A 46 -4.67 5.90 -9.46
N GLU A 47 -4.06 6.31 -10.57
CA GLU A 47 -2.68 5.99 -10.92
C GLU A 47 -1.69 6.53 -9.88
N GLU A 48 -1.84 7.80 -9.47
CA GLU A 48 -1.02 8.40 -8.41
C GLU A 48 -1.20 7.67 -7.06
N ALA A 49 -2.43 7.28 -6.70
CA ALA A 49 -2.69 6.50 -5.49
C ALA A 49 -2.05 5.10 -5.54
N ILE A 50 -2.06 4.46 -6.71
CA ILE A 50 -1.37 3.17 -6.92
C ILE A 50 0.14 3.35 -6.73
N GLU A 51 0.72 4.39 -7.31
CA GLU A 51 2.16 4.64 -7.20
C GLU A 51 2.57 4.95 -5.75
N LEU A 52 1.78 5.77 -5.05
CA LEU A 52 1.95 6.00 -3.61
C LEU A 52 1.94 4.68 -2.82
N GLY A 53 0.98 3.79 -3.09
CA GLY A 53 0.90 2.47 -2.47
C GLY A 53 2.14 1.60 -2.74
N LYS A 54 2.68 1.62 -3.98
CA LYS A 54 3.93 0.91 -4.32
C LYS A 54 5.11 1.47 -3.55
N MET A 55 5.25 2.79 -3.47
CA MET A 55 6.33 3.44 -2.72
C MET A 55 6.31 3.02 -1.25
N ILE A 56 5.13 3.01 -0.62
CA ILE A 56 4.98 2.54 0.77
C ILE A 56 5.38 1.07 0.89
N LYS A 57 4.96 0.21 -0.06
CA LYS A 57 5.28 -1.22 -0.08
C LYS A 57 6.78 -1.50 -0.18
N GLN A 58 7.56 -0.64 -0.83
CA GLN A 58 9.00 -0.84 -0.95
C GLN A 58 9.72 -0.81 0.39
N ARG A 59 9.21 -0.07 1.39
CA ARG A 59 9.85 0.02 2.70
C ARG A 59 9.94 -1.33 3.43
N PRO A 60 8.83 -2.05 3.71
CA PRO A 60 8.90 -3.35 4.37
C PRO A 60 9.62 -4.40 3.53
N ILE A 61 9.57 -4.32 2.19
CA ILE A 61 10.36 -5.21 1.30
C ILE A 61 11.87 -5.02 1.53
N LYS A 62 12.32 -3.77 1.58
CA LYS A 62 13.72 -3.47 1.87
C LYS A 62 14.11 -3.94 3.27
N ASP A 63 13.29 -3.63 4.27
CA ASP A 63 13.56 -3.99 5.67
C ASP A 63 13.70 -5.53 5.85
N ILE A 64 12.86 -6.33 5.17
CA ILE A 64 12.93 -7.80 5.28
C ILE A 64 14.18 -8.37 4.60
N TYR A 65 14.63 -7.78 3.49
CA TYR A 65 15.86 -8.21 2.80
C TYR A 65 17.11 -7.87 3.62
N GLU A 66 17.20 -6.65 4.15
CA GLU A 66 18.30 -6.25 5.02
C GLU A 66 18.38 -7.13 6.28
N LEU A 67 17.23 -7.48 6.86
CA LEU A 67 17.17 -8.42 7.99
C LEU A 67 17.68 -9.81 7.60
N ALA A 68 17.25 -10.35 6.45
CA ALA A 68 17.69 -11.66 5.98
C ALA A 68 19.22 -11.71 5.79
N GLU A 69 19.81 -10.69 5.17
CA GLU A 69 21.27 -10.57 5.00
C GLU A 69 21.99 -10.50 6.35
N LYS A 70 21.46 -9.71 7.28
CA LYS A 70 22.02 -9.58 8.63
C LYS A 70 22.03 -10.91 9.37
N LEU A 71 20.95 -11.68 9.29
CA LEU A 71 20.85 -13.00 9.94
C LEU A 71 21.89 -13.98 9.40
N ILE A 72 22.07 -14.04 8.07
CA ILE A 72 23.10 -14.89 7.44
C ILE A 72 24.51 -14.46 7.90
N LYS A 73 24.79 -13.16 7.92
CA LYS A 73 26.09 -12.64 8.35
C LYS A 73 26.37 -12.96 9.82
N GLN A 74 25.37 -12.81 10.69
CA GLN A 74 25.50 -13.16 12.11
C GLN A 74 25.78 -14.65 12.31
N HIS A 75 25.10 -15.53 11.58
CA HIS A 75 25.35 -16.97 11.66
C HIS A 75 26.80 -17.32 11.25
N LYS A 76 27.26 -16.84 10.09
CA LYS A 76 28.64 -17.06 9.62
C LYS A 76 29.71 -16.54 10.58
N ASN A 77 29.46 -15.42 11.25
CA ASN A 77 30.41 -14.83 12.21
C ASN A 77 30.46 -15.58 13.55
N ASN A 78 29.42 -16.35 13.90
CA ASN A 78 29.32 -17.11 15.14
C ASN A 78 29.83 -18.56 15.00
N GLU A 79 30.18 -19.01 13.79
CA GLU A 79 30.80 -20.34 13.52
C GLU A 79 32.35 -20.28 13.52
N LEU A 80 32.93 -19.28 14.19
CA LEU A 80 34.38 -19.15 14.46
C LEU A 80 34.71 -19.51 15.92
#